data_AF-A0A1C2HNL7-F1
#
_entry.id   AF-A0A1C2HNL7-F1
#
_cell.length_a   1.000
_cell.length_b   1.000
_cell.length_c   1.000
_cell.angle_alpha   90.00
_cell.angle_beta   90.00
_cell.angle_gamma   90.00
#
_symmetry.space_group_name_H-M   'P 1'
#
loop_
_entity.id
_entity.type
_entity.pdbx_description
1 polymer ?
#
loop_
_entity_poly.entity_id
_entity_poly.type
_entity_poly.pdbx_seq_one_letter_code
_entity_poly.pdbx_strand_id
1 'polypeptide(L)'
;MRLSPKTIMTAVTATAITVALPVTVALSKVDPQENAVQRSSAFAEAGRPMDNISGEPFAQGDLSIFDDIQQIGMDQSVDVPYCDRRAKLLNTLDHDFAEKPLAHQSLKSDRSVELWASDLMGTWTAVYTRADGISCVVSSGIGWERDDSPIARLETEGLLPTG
;
A
#
# COMPACT_ATOMS: atom_id res chain seq x y z
N MET A 1 83.21 31.52 31.65
CA MET A 1 84.10 30.35 31.80
C MET A 1 83.55 29.25 30.90
N ARG A 2 84.44 28.58 30.17
CA ARG A 2 84.18 27.66 29.05
C ARG A 2 83.50 26.37 29.51
N LEU A 3 82.69 25.75 28.66
CA LEU A 3 82.85 24.35 28.20
C LEU A 3 81.72 23.95 27.22
N SER A 4 82.10 23.80 25.96
CA SER A 4 81.55 22.82 25.00
C SER A 4 82.62 21.71 24.87
N PRO A 5 82.41 20.58 24.15
CA PRO A 5 81.19 19.89 23.69
C PRO A 5 81.24 18.35 23.92
N LYS A 6 80.23 17.67 23.38
CA LYS A 6 80.33 16.54 22.42
C LYS A 6 79.87 15.14 22.88
N THR A 7 78.88 14.65 22.10
CA THR A 7 78.66 13.24 21.67
C THR A 7 78.13 12.31 22.79
N ILE A 8 77.22 11.36 22.60
CA ILE A 8 76.96 10.45 21.48
C ILE A 8 75.48 10.06 21.46
N MET A 9 74.99 9.88 20.23
CA MET A 9 73.77 9.18 19.83
C MET A 9 73.43 7.95 20.68
N THR A 10 72.16 7.79 21.00
CA THR A 10 71.54 6.47 20.95
C THR A 10 70.08 6.66 20.56
N ALA A 11 69.82 6.39 19.28
CA ALA A 11 68.48 6.34 18.73
C ALA A 11 67.75 5.17 19.38
N VAL A 12 66.80 5.46 20.27
CA VAL A 12 65.75 4.48 20.60
C VAL A 12 64.71 4.64 19.50
N THR A 13 64.88 3.89 18.42
CA THR A 13 63.79 3.65 17.47
C THR A 13 62.72 2.85 18.21
N ALA A 14 61.80 3.55 18.86
CA ALA A 14 60.51 3.00 19.21
C ALA A 14 59.81 2.68 17.88
N THR A 15 59.86 1.41 17.49
CA THR A 15 59.02 0.87 16.44
C THR A 15 57.59 0.89 16.99
N ALA A 16 56.92 2.03 16.82
CA ALA A 16 55.48 2.08 16.87
C ALA A 16 54.99 1.24 15.69
N ILE A 17 54.62 -0.01 15.95
CA ILE A 17 53.87 -0.83 15.02
C ILE A 17 52.50 -0.14 14.93
N THR A 18 52.37 0.80 14.00
CA THR A 18 51.08 1.27 13.54
C THR A 18 50.43 0.07 12.87
N VAL A 19 49.55 -0.62 13.60
CA VAL A 19 48.63 -1.59 13.02
C VAL A 19 47.65 -0.77 12.18
N ALA A 20 48.03 -0.48 10.94
CA ALA A 20 47.09 -0.04 9.92
C ALA A 20 46.23 -1.27 9.61
N LEU A 21 45.15 -1.45 10.36
CA LEU A 21 44.10 -2.36 9.93
C LEU A 21 43.53 -1.76 8.64
N PRO A 22 43.64 -2.43 7.48
CA PRO A 22 42.83 -2.03 6.35
C PRO A 22 41.38 -2.18 6.81
N VAL A 23 40.63 -1.08 6.85
CA VAL A 23 39.17 -1.17 6.85
C VAL A 23 38.82 -1.70 5.47
N THR A 24 38.83 -3.01 5.32
CA THR A 24 38.22 -3.68 4.18
C THR A 24 36.74 -3.40 4.30
N VAL A 25 36.27 -2.39 3.57
CA VAL A 25 34.86 -2.25 3.28
C VAL A 25 34.50 -3.49 2.47
N ALA A 26 33.89 -4.47 3.13
CA ALA A 26 33.24 -5.56 2.45
C ALA A 26 32.06 -4.96 1.69
N LEU A 27 32.29 -4.56 0.44
CA LEU A 27 31.20 -4.44 -0.52
C LEU A 27 30.69 -5.87 -0.69
N SER A 28 29.53 -6.17 -0.09
CA SER A 28 28.78 -7.35 -0.45
C SER A 28 28.52 -7.26 -1.95
N LYS A 29 29.29 -8.03 -2.73
CA LYS A 29 28.92 -8.33 -4.10
C LYS A 29 27.62 -9.10 -3.99
N VAL A 30 26.51 -8.44 -4.32
CA VAL A 30 25.30 -9.15 -4.68
C VAL A 30 25.60 -9.74 -6.04
N ASP A 31 26.12 -10.97 -6.06
CA ASP A 31 26.06 -11.78 -7.25
C ASP A 31 24.56 -11.85 -7.65
N PRO A 32 24.20 -11.59 -8.91
CA PRO A 32 22.88 -11.94 -9.39
C PRO A 32 22.82 -13.47 -9.42
N GLN A 33 22.59 -14.05 -8.25
CA GLN A 33 22.21 -15.44 -8.14
C GLN A 33 20.85 -15.49 -8.84
N GLU A 34 20.83 -16.05 -10.05
CA GLU A 34 19.66 -16.68 -10.66
C GLU A 34 19.19 -17.84 -9.77
N ASN A 35 18.88 -17.53 -8.50
CA ASN A 35 17.86 -18.26 -7.80
C ASN A 35 16.57 -17.79 -8.45
N ALA A 36 16.21 -18.50 -9.53
CA ALA A 36 14.82 -18.71 -9.84
C ALA A 36 14.16 -19.04 -8.51
N VAL A 37 13.46 -18.04 -7.95
CA VAL A 37 12.58 -18.25 -6.81
C VAL A 37 11.67 -19.34 -7.32
N GLN A 38 11.86 -20.54 -6.80
CA GLN A 38 10.91 -21.62 -6.91
C GLN A 38 9.70 -21.10 -6.14
N ARG A 39 8.91 -20.27 -6.84
CA ARG A 39 7.61 -19.81 -6.40
C ARG A 39 6.90 -21.11 -6.09
N SER A 40 6.70 -21.38 -4.81
CA SER A 40 5.84 -22.46 -4.38
C SER A 40 4.54 -22.30 -5.16
N SER A 41 4.23 -23.27 -6.03
CA SER A 41 3.02 -23.29 -6.84
C SER A 41 1.74 -23.22 -5.99
N ALA A 42 1.86 -23.40 -4.67
CA ALA A 42 0.80 -23.19 -3.69
C ALA A 42 0.12 -21.80 -3.76
N PHE A 43 0.81 -20.75 -4.21
CA PHE A 43 0.20 -19.41 -4.45
C PHE A 43 -0.11 -19.12 -5.92
N ALA A 44 0.23 -20.04 -6.84
CA ALA A 44 -0.09 -19.93 -8.26
C ALA A 44 -1.35 -20.75 -8.63
N GLU A 45 -1.67 -21.80 -7.87
CA GLU A 45 -2.88 -22.61 -8.06
C GLU A 45 -4.14 -22.02 -7.40
N ALA A 46 -3.97 -21.22 -6.35
CA ALA A 46 -5.00 -20.30 -5.92
C ALA A 46 -4.85 -19.04 -6.79
N GLY A 47 -5.60 -18.93 -7.89
CA GLY A 47 -5.69 -17.67 -8.63
C GLY A 47 -5.92 -16.50 -7.68
N ARG A 48 -5.55 -15.27 -8.06
CA ARG A 48 -5.87 -14.12 -7.21
C ARG A 48 -7.37 -14.12 -6.93
N PRO A 49 -7.82 -13.67 -5.75
CA PRO A 49 -9.24 -13.40 -5.55
C PRO A 49 -9.73 -12.56 -6.74
N MET A 50 -10.78 -13.05 -7.43
CA MET A 50 -11.35 -12.54 -8.70
C MET A 50 -10.74 -13.02 -10.05
N ASP A 51 -9.63 -13.77 -10.07
CA ASP A 51 -9.04 -14.28 -11.34
C ASP A 51 -9.86 -15.39 -12.01
N ASN A 52 -10.82 -15.99 -11.29
CA ASN A 52 -11.71 -17.04 -11.82
C ASN A 52 -12.99 -16.48 -12.47
N ILE A 53 -13.12 -15.16 -12.62
CA ILE A 53 -14.26 -14.55 -13.30
C ILE A 53 -13.96 -14.53 -14.80
N SER A 54 -14.30 -15.63 -15.48
CA SER A 54 -14.35 -15.74 -16.93
C SER A 54 -15.61 -15.04 -17.49
N GLY A 55 -15.73 -13.73 -17.22
CA GLY A 55 -16.81 -12.87 -17.72
C GLY A 55 -16.36 -12.00 -18.89
N GLU A 56 -17.32 -11.48 -19.65
CA GLU A 56 -17.08 -10.39 -20.61
C GLU A 56 -16.35 -9.22 -19.92
N PRO A 57 -15.46 -8.48 -20.62
CA PRO A 57 -14.81 -7.31 -20.02
C PRO A 57 -15.88 -6.34 -19.52
N PHE A 58 -15.97 -6.18 -18.20
CA PHE A 58 -16.89 -5.24 -17.58
C PHE A 58 -16.58 -3.83 -18.08
N ALA A 59 -17.62 -3.08 -18.44
CA ALA A 59 -17.44 -1.67 -18.80
C ALA A 59 -16.86 -0.93 -17.59
N GLN A 60 -15.94 0.03 -17.82
CA GLN A 60 -15.41 0.87 -16.75
C GLN A 60 -16.56 1.56 -15.99
N GLY A 61 -16.53 1.51 -14.67
CA GLY A 61 -17.60 2.00 -13.81
C GLY A 61 -18.82 1.07 -13.66
N ASP A 62 -18.83 -0.13 -14.25
CA ASP A 62 -19.84 -1.14 -13.95
C ASP A 62 -19.51 -1.88 -12.64
N LEU A 63 -20.11 -1.40 -11.55
CA LEU A 63 -19.98 -1.97 -10.21
C LEU A 63 -21.10 -2.97 -9.86
N SER A 64 -21.88 -3.41 -10.84
CA SER A 64 -23.00 -4.31 -10.59
C SER A 64 -22.59 -5.70 -10.08
N ILE A 65 -21.34 -6.11 -10.28
CA ILE A 65 -20.81 -7.38 -9.74
C ILE A 65 -20.86 -7.43 -8.21
N PHE A 66 -20.81 -6.29 -7.53
CA PHE A 66 -20.91 -6.22 -6.07
C PHE A 66 -22.36 -6.46 -5.56
N ASP A 67 -23.35 -6.48 -6.46
CA ASP A 67 -24.74 -6.76 -6.10
C ASP A 67 -24.97 -8.22 -5.73
N ASP A 68 -24.12 -9.12 -6.21
CA ASP A 68 -24.23 -10.56 -5.94
C ASP A 68 -23.63 -10.97 -4.57
N ILE A 69 -22.97 -10.04 -3.87
CA ILE A 69 -22.39 -10.32 -2.54
C ILE A 69 -23.51 -10.36 -1.50
N GLN A 70 -23.84 -11.57 -1.03
CA GLN A 70 -24.87 -11.77 -0.01
C GLN A 70 -24.34 -11.79 1.43
N GLN A 71 -23.05 -12.10 1.60
CA GLN A 71 -22.39 -12.14 2.90
C GLN A 71 -22.05 -10.72 3.34
N ILE A 72 -22.59 -10.26 4.47
CA ILE A 72 -22.38 -8.90 4.98
C ILE A 72 -21.96 -8.92 6.46
N GLY A 73 -21.26 -7.88 6.92
CA GLY A 73 -20.92 -7.70 8.32
C GLY A 73 -20.14 -8.88 8.90
N MET A 74 -20.73 -9.59 9.88
CA MET A 74 -20.07 -10.71 10.55
C MET A 74 -20.08 -12.02 9.73
N ASP A 75 -20.96 -12.11 8.73
CA ASP A 75 -21.08 -13.29 7.86
C ASP A 75 -20.10 -13.22 6.67
N GLN A 76 -19.28 -12.17 6.61
CA GLN A 76 -18.30 -11.93 5.55
C GLN A 76 -17.18 -12.97 5.53
N SER A 77 -16.96 -13.56 4.35
CA SER A 77 -15.77 -14.34 4.01
C SER A 77 -14.59 -13.43 3.67
N VAL A 78 -13.37 -13.91 3.88
CA VAL A 78 -12.12 -13.24 3.44
C VAL A 78 -11.96 -13.16 1.92
N ASP A 79 -12.73 -13.95 1.17
CA ASP A 79 -12.66 -14.03 -0.28
C ASP A 79 -13.58 -13.04 -1.00
N VAL A 80 -14.39 -12.28 -0.26
CA VAL A 80 -15.29 -11.26 -0.82
C VAL A 80 -14.96 -9.86 -0.27
N PRO A 81 -15.23 -8.80 -1.04
CA PRO A 81 -15.13 -7.43 -0.55
C PRO A 81 -15.98 -7.17 0.69
N TYR A 82 -15.47 -6.36 1.62
CA TYR A 82 -16.22 -5.99 2.82
C TYR A 82 -17.47 -5.19 2.48
N CYS A 83 -18.63 -5.75 2.83
CA CYS A 83 -19.94 -5.15 2.67
C CYS A 83 -20.69 -5.16 4.02
N ASP A 84 -21.43 -4.09 4.30
CA ASP A 84 -22.32 -3.99 5.47
C ASP A 84 -23.49 -3.05 5.15
N ARG A 85 -24.44 -2.91 6.08
CA ARG A 85 -25.41 -1.82 6.04
C ARG A 85 -24.65 -0.49 5.99
N ARG A 86 -25.05 0.37 5.06
CA ARG A 86 -24.43 1.67 4.81
C ARG A 86 -24.04 2.41 6.09
N ALA A 87 -24.99 2.64 7.00
CA ALA A 87 -24.74 3.39 8.23
C ALA A 87 -23.60 2.80 9.09
N LYS A 88 -23.47 1.47 9.13
CA LYS A 88 -22.42 0.80 9.91
C LYS A 88 -21.06 0.89 9.22
N LEU A 89 -21.00 0.68 7.91
CA LEU A 89 -19.77 0.83 7.13
C LEU A 89 -19.25 2.27 7.24
N LEU A 90 -20.10 3.26 7.01
CA LEU A 90 -19.70 4.67 7.06
C LEU A 90 -19.26 5.10 8.47
N ASN A 91 -19.93 4.60 9.51
CA ASN A 91 -19.47 4.82 10.88
C ASN A 91 -18.08 4.23 11.13
N THR A 92 -17.79 3.06 10.55
CA THR A 92 -16.47 2.43 10.65
C THR A 92 -15.40 3.32 9.99
N LEU A 93 -15.65 3.82 8.79
CA LEU A 93 -14.74 4.75 8.10
C LEU A 93 -14.49 6.02 8.91
N ASP A 94 -15.55 6.61 9.45
CA ASP A 94 -15.46 7.85 10.24
C ASP A 94 -14.73 7.65 11.57
N HIS A 95 -15.09 6.61 12.32
CA HIS A 95 -14.62 6.38 13.68
C HIS A 95 -13.23 5.74 13.72
N ASP A 96 -12.99 4.71 12.90
CA ASP A 96 -11.78 3.90 12.99
C ASP A 96 -10.65 4.44 12.10
N PHE A 97 -10.99 5.11 10.99
CA PHE A 97 -10.03 5.59 9.99
C PHE A 97 -9.99 7.12 9.88
N ALA A 98 -10.81 7.83 10.65
CA ALA A 98 -10.98 9.28 10.55
C ALA A 98 -11.31 9.75 9.12
N GLU A 99 -11.86 8.87 8.28
CA GLU A 99 -12.19 9.19 6.90
C GLU A 99 -13.51 9.93 6.83
N LYS A 100 -13.54 11.02 6.06
CA LYS A 100 -14.72 11.87 5.86
C LYS A 100 -15.20 11.75 4.41
N PRO A 101 -16.51 11.92 4.15
CA PRO A 101 -17.02 11.87 2.80
C PRO A 101 -16.54 13.08 2.00
N LEU A 102 -15.96 12.84 0.82
CA LEU A 102 -15.43 13.89 -0.06
C LEU A 102 -16.15 13.97 -1.40
N ALA A 103 -16.67 12.84 -1.89
CA ALA A 103 -17.49 12.81 -3.09
C ALA A 103 -18.60 11.78 -2.98
N HIS A 104 -19.70 12.05 -3.67
CA HIS A 104 -20.81 11.13 -3.85
C HIS A 104 -21.29 11.26 -5.28
N GLN A 105 -21.31 10.14 -6.00
CA GLN A 105 -21.75 10.05 -7.38
C GLN A 105 -22.86 9.02 -7.54
N SER A 106 -24.03 9.49 -7.98
CA SER A 106 -25.15 8.62 -8.28
C SER A 106 -24.89 7.83 -9.56
N LEU A 107 -25.19 6.55 -9.52
CA LEU A 107 -25.15 5.64 -10.65
C LEU A 107 -26.58 5.31 -11.08
N LYS A 108 -26.73 4.51 -12.14
CA LYS A 108 -28.05 4.01 -12.56
C LYS A 108 -28.64 3.06 -11.51
N SER A 109 -29.96 2.90 -11.54
CA SER A 109 -30.68 1.92 -10.70
C SER A 109 -30.52 2.14 -9.19
N ASP A 110 -30.59 3.39 -8.73
CA ASP A 110 -30.52 3.79 -7.31
C ASP A 110 -29.24 3.34 -6.59
N ARG A 111 -28.17 3.14 -7.35
CA ARG A 111 -26.83 2.85 -6.85
C ARG A 111 -26.03 4.14 -6.72
N SER A 112 -24.95 4.10 -5.95
CA SER A 112 -23.99 5.21 -5.88
C SER A 112 -22.58 4.74 -5.59
N VAL A 113 -21.60 5.61 -5.86
CA VAL A 113 -20.22 5.47 -5.40
C VAL A 113 -19.81 6.72 -4.63
N GLU A 114 -19.08 6.54 -3.54
CA GLU A 114 -18.55 7.62 -2.72
C GLU A 114 -17.06 7.47 -2.53
N LEU A 115 -16.37 8.60 -2.41
CA LEU A 115 -15.00 8.61 -1.91
C LEU A 115 -14.97 9.18 -0.50
N TRP A 116 -14.31 8.44 0.38
CA TRP A 116 -14.00 8.79 1.75
C TRP A 116 -12.50 8.90 1.90
N ALA A 117 -12.00 9.86 2.67
CA ALA A 117 -10.57 9.97 2.91
C ALA A 117 -10.22 10.68 4.22
N SER A 118 -9.00 10.45 4.69
CA SER A 118 -8.45 10.97 5.94
C SER A 118 -7.20 11.77 5.66
N ASP A 119 -7.27 13.09 5.77
CA ASP A 119 -6.09 13.98 5.75
C ASP A 119 -5.09 13.64 6.88
N LEU A 120 -5.58 13.10 7.99
CA LEU A 120 -4.76 12.76 9.15
C LEU A 120 -3.97 11.48 8.93
N MET A 121 -4.61 10.47 8.34
CA MET A 121 -4.02 9.14 8.14
C MET A 121 -3.41 8.98 6.75
N GLY A 122 -3.73 9.88 5.81
CA GLY A 122 -3.33 9.77 4.41
C GLY A 122 -3.97 8.57 3.72
N THR A 123 -5.17 8.15 4.14
CA THR A 123 -5.90 7.01 3.58
C THR A 123 -7.12 7.47 2.79
N TRP A 124 -7.59 6.61 1.90
CA TRP A 124 -8.85 6.80 1.18
C TRP A 124 -9.55 5.46 0.94
N THR A 125 -10.86 5.52 0.86
CA THR A 125 -11.74 4.38 0.60
C THR A 125 -12.83 4.78 -0.38
N ALA A 126 -13.02 3.99 -1.43
CA ALA A 126 -14.16 4.09 -2.32
C ALA A 126 -15.25 3.10 -1.89
N VAL A 127 -16.47 3.61 -1.73
CA VAL A 127 -17.63 2.85 -1.25
C VAL A 127 -18.70 2.84 -2.32
N TYR A 128 -19.08 1.67 -2.79
CA TYR A 128 -20.24 1.48 -3.64
C TYR A 128 -21.47 1.16 -2.78
N THR A 129 -22.60 1.81 -3.04
CA THR A 129 -23.88 1.53 -2.39
C THR A 129 -24.86 0.99 -3.40
N ARG A 130 -25.44 -0.14 -3.06
CA ARG A 130 -26.46 -0.83 -3.85
C ARG A 130 -27.84 -0.24 -3.65
N ALA A 131 -28.76 -0.60 -4.54
CA ALA A 131 -30.17 -0.24 -4.43
C ALA A 131 -30.85 -0.77 -3.14
N ASP A 132 -30.35 -1.87 -2.58
CA ASP A 132 -30.87 -2.44 -1.34
C ASP A 132 -30.31 -1.79 -0.05
N GLY A 133 -29.45 -0.77 -0.18
CA GLY A 133 -28.87 -0.02 0.93
C GLY A 133 -27.66 -0.68 1.59
N ILE A 134 -27.15 -1.79 1.04
CA ILE A 134 -25.86 -2.34 1.41
C ILE A 134 -24.75 -1.55 0.72
N SER A 135 -23.68 -1.29 1.46
CA SER A 135 -22.49 -0.62 0.95
C SER A 135 -21.30 -1.57 1.01
N CYS A 136 -20.46 -1.55 -0.02
CA CYS A 136 -19.27 -2.36 -0.16
C CYS A 136 -18.04 -1.49 -0.39
N VAL A 137 -16.91 -1.84 0.22
CA VAL A 137 -15.61 -1.27 -0.12
C VAL A 137 -15.18 -1.83 -1.47
N VAL A 138 -15.05 -0.97 -2.47
CA VAL A 138 -14.71 -1.38 -3.85
C VAL A 138 -13.27 -1.05 -4.24
N SER A 139 -12.67 -0.07 -3.56
CA SER A 139 -11.23 0.17 -3.61
C SER A 139 -10.80 0.93 -2.35
N SER A 140 -9.54 0.83 -1.97
CA SER A 140 -8.98 1.56 -0.83
C SER A 140 -7.47 1.69 -0.97
N GLY A 141 -6.88 2.69 -0.34
CA GLY A 141 -5.45 2.90 -0.41
C GLY A 141 -4.91 3.91 0.58
N ILE A 142 -3.61 4.14 0.43
CA ILE A 142 -2.84 5.16 1.14
C ILE A 142 -2.38 6.24 0.17
N GLY A 143 -1.73 7.28 0.69
CA GLY A 143 -1.19 8.39 -0.10
C GLY A 143 -2.25 9.42 -0.51
N TRP A 144 -3.34 9.54 0.28
CA TRP A 144 -4.27 10.65 0.12
C TRP A 144 -3.63 11.95 0.58
N GLU A 145 -3.70 12.99 -0.25
CA GLU A 145 -3.32 14.36 0.10
C GLU A 145 -4.55 15.28 0.10
N ARG A 146 -4.56 16.32 0.95
CA ARG A 146 -5.71 17.23 1.08
C ARG A 146 -6.17 17.85 -0.25
N ASP A 147 -5.22 18.12 -1.14
CA ASP A 147 -5.48 18.76 -2.42
C ASP A 147 -5.77 17.75 -3.55
N ASP A 148 -5.82 16.45 -3.25
CA ASP A 148 -6.23 15.42 -4.21
C ASP A 148 -7.68 15.63 -4.66
N SER A 149 -7.94 15.40 -5.95
CA SER A 149 -9.28 15.44 -6.51
C SER A 149 -10.02 14.14 -6.19
N PRO A 150 -11.15 14.19 -5.45
CA PRO A 150 -11.92 12.99 -5.14
C PRO A 150 -12.47 12.29 -6.39
N ILE A 151 -12.86 13.06 -7.41
CA ILE A 151 -13.42 12.51 -8.65
C ILE A 151 -12.31 11.88 -9.50
N ALA A 152 -11.17 12.54 -9.64
CA ALA A 152 -10.04 11.99 -10.39
C ALA A 152 -9.52 10.69 -9.73
N ARG A 153 -9.58 10.59 -8.40
CA ARG A 153 -9.30 9.34 -7.68
C ARG A 153 -10.26 8.23 -8.14
N LEU A 154 -11.58 8.46 -8.09
CA LEU A 154 -12.57 7.47 -8.53
C LEU A 154 -12.44 7.07 -10.02
N GLU A 155 -12.09 8.01 -10.90
CA GLU A 155 -11.83 7.74 -12.32
C GLU A 155 -10.57 6.89 -12.51
N THR A 156 -9.49 7.22 -11.79
CA THR A 156 -8.21 6.48 -11.81
C THR A 156 -8.39 5.04 -11.33
N GLU A 157 -9.25 4.83 -10.34
CA GLU A 157 -9.65 3.51 -9.84
C GLU A 157 -10.60 2.76 -10.79
N GLY A 158 -10.98 3.36 -11.93
CA GLY A 158 -11.90 2.76 -12.88
C GLY A 158 -13.34 2.65 -12.39
N LEU A 159 -13.68 3.33 -11.30
CA LEU A 159 -15.00 3.30 -10.66
C LEU A 159 -15.98 4.31 -11.29
N LEU A 160 -15.43 5.30 -11.99
CA LEU A 160 -16.17 6.23 -12.83
C LEU A 160 -15.58 6.26 -14.25
N PRO A 161 -16.40 6.52 -15.28
CA PRO A 161 -15.88 6.84 -16.61
C PRO A 161 -15.01 8.09 -16.56
N THR A 162 -13.90 8.09 -17.27
CA THR A 162 -13.09 9.31 -17.47
C THR A 162 -13.88 10.33 -18.29
N GLY A 163 -13.96 11.57 -17.81
CA GLY A 163 -14.57 12.71 -18.51
C GLY A 163 -13.86 13.14 -19.79
#